data_AF-A0A7W6NZ39-F1
#
_entry.id   AF-A0A7W6NZ39-F1
#
_cell.length_a   1.000
_cell.length_b   1.000
_cell.length_c   1.000
_cell.angle_alpha   90.00
_cell.angle_beta   90.00
_cell.angle_gamma   90.00
#
_symmetry.space_group_name_H-M   'P 1'
#
loop_
_entity.id
_entity.type
_entity.pdbx_description
1 polymer ?
#
loop_
_entity_poly.entity_id
_entity_poly.type
_entity_poly.pdbx_seq_one_letter_code
_entity_poly.pdbx_strand_id
1 'polypeptide(L)'
;MQPINIVVLVDSIAALSKGTLSDNVHLTDDHSLSQGKGTAMLRTVCCPGQWLRWKVLAVDVQSPAVIAGIDFLPWDDVPEASGVDPDIDRYVMPRWRAWTGLVPCDTPPGRYRYRLALQMGSGGQSVIFINSPSIDVLG
;
A
#
# COMPACT_ATOMS: atom_id res chain seq x y z
N MET A 1 -6.97 -21.98 0.93
CA MET A 1 -5.99 -20.96 0.53
C MET A 1 -5.46 -20.24 1.75
N GLN A 2 -4.15 -20.13 1.89
CA GLN A 2 -3.56 -19.33 2.97
C GLN A 2 -3.64 -17.83 2.59
N PRO A 3 -3.95 -16.94 3.55
CA PRO A 3 -3.87 -15.50 3.34
C PRO A 3 -2.45 -15.08 2.96
N ILE A 4 -2.34 -14.09 2.07
CA ILE A 4 -1.06 -13.46 1.73
C ILE A 4 -0.83 -12.28 2.65
N ASN A 5 0.32 -12.22 3.28
CA ASN A 5 0.71 -11.15 4.18
C ASN A 5 1.64 -10.18 3.46
N ILE A 6 1.14 -8.98 3.19
CA ILE A 6 1.86 -7.86 2.59
C ILE A 6 2.38 -6.97 3.73
N VAL A 7 3.69 -6.76 3.77
CA VAL A 7 4.36 -5.89 4.74
C VAL A 7 4.84 -4.63 4.04
N VAL A 8 4.46 -3.48 4.58
CA VAL A 8 4.87 -2.15 4.16
C VAL A 8 5.88 -1.62 5.16
N LEU A 9 7.12 -1.44 4.75
CA LEU A 9 8.18 -0.79 5.52
C LEU A 9 8.31 0.66 5.07
N VAL A 10 8.34 1.60 6.01
CA VAL A 10 8.45 3.03 5.68
C VAL A 10 9.47 3.74 6.58
N ASP A 11 10.36 4.51 5.95
CA ASP A 11 11.16 5.52 6.66
C ASP A 11 10.30 6.78 6.81
N SER A 12 9.60 6.88 7.94
CA SER A 12 8.66 7.96 8.19
C SER A 12 9.32 9.32 8.30
N ILE A 13 10.56 9.39 8.77
CA ILE A 13 11.29 10.67 8.92
C ILE A 13 11.66 11.19 7.54
N ALA A 14 12.29 10.35 6.71
CA ALA A 14 12.68 10.74 5.35
C ALA A 14 11.44 11.05 4.49
N ALA A 15 10.38 10.24 4.61
CA ALA A 15 9.14 10.46 3.86
C ALA A 15 8.46 11.79 4.22
N LEU A 16 8.33 12.11 5.52
CA LEU A 16 7.76 13.37 5.97
C LEU A 16 8.64 14.56 5.57
N SER A 17 9.96 14.44 5.70
CA SER A 17 10.89 15.51 5.34
C SER A 17 10.89 15.83 3.84
N LYS A 18 10.71 14.82 2.98
CA LYS A 18 10.70 14.98 1.52
C LYS A 18 9.28 15.16 0.94
N GLY A 19 8.24 14.88 1.72
CA GLY A 19 6.85 14.91 1.26
C GLY A 19 6.52 13.81 0.25
N THR A 20 7.22 12.68 0.27
CA THR A 20 7.04 11.58 -0.70
C THR A 20 7.40 10.21 -0.12
N LEU A 21 6.69 9.17 -0.53
CA LEU A 21 7.04 7.78 -0.25
C LEU A 21 8.04 7.21 -1.28
N SER A 22 8.28 7.89 -2.40
CA SER A 22 9.32 7.49 -3.36
C SER A 22 10.67 7.37 -2.66
N ASP A 23 11.32 6.22 -2.82
CA ASP A 23 12.58 5.83 -2.15
C ASP A 23 12.53 5.77 -0.62
N ASN A 24 11.34 5.91 0.00
CA ASN A 24 11.16 5.86 1.46
C ASN A 24 10.14 4.79 1.88
N VAL A 25 9.58 4.00 0.94
CA VAL A 25 8.68 2.88 1.21
C VAL A 25 9.12 1.62 0.44
N HIS A 26 9.04 0.48 1.13
CA HIS A 26 9.39 -0.83 0.58
C HIS A 26 8.28 -1.83 0.94
N LEU A 27 7.78 -2.54 -0.06
CA LEU A 27 6.74 -3.55 0.15
C LEU A 27 7.30 -4.95 -0.13
N THR A 28 6.87 -5.92 0.67
CA THR A 28 7.14 -7.34 0.43
C THR A 28 5.91 -8.17 0.80
N ASP A 29 5.87 -9.42 0.35
CA ASP A 29 4.88 -10.39 0.79
C ASP A 29 5.49 -11.79 1.00
N ASP A 30 4.68 -12.75 1.42
CA ASP A 30 5.04 -14.16 1.63
C ASP A 30 4.75 -15.07 0.43
N HIS A 31 4.31 -14.54 -0.71
CA HIS A 31 4.05 -15.35 -1.90
C HIS A 31 5.30 -15.45 -2.80
N SER A 32 5.77 -16.66 -3.10
CA SER A 32 7.06 -16.87 -3.78
C SER A 32 7.12 -16.33 -5.21
N LEU A 33 5.98 -16.29 -5.91
CA LEU A 33 5.90 -15.80 -7.30
C LEU A 33 5.76 -14.27 -7.42
N SER A 34 5.51 -13.57 -6.31
CA SER A 34 5.40 -12.10 -6.32
C SER A 34 6.69 -11.44 -6.77
N GLN A 35 6.56 -10.33 -7.49
CA GLN A 35 7.67 -9.60 -8.11
C GLN A 35 7.83 -8.22 -7.46
N GLY A 36 9.01 -7.60 -7.62
CA GLY A 36 9.25 -6.25 -7.08
C GLY A 36 9.33 -6.17 -5.56
N LYS A 37 9.58 -7.29 -4.87
CA LYS A 37 9.77 -7.32 -3.41
C LYS A 37 10.91 -6.40 -2.98
N GLY A 38 10.71 -5.70 -1.87
CA GLY A 38 11.67 -4.71 -1.37
C GLY A 38 11.62 -3.37 -2.11
N THR A 39 10.63 -3.17 -2.99
CA THR A 39 10.44 -1.90 -3.72
C THR A 39 9.03 -1.37 -3.47
N ALA A 40 8.77 -0.13 -3.89
CA ALA A 40 7.41 0.41 -3.93
C ALA A 40 6.52 -0.27 -5.01
N MET A 41 7.14 -0.95 -5.99
CA MET A 41 6.47 -1.57 -7.13
C MET A 41 6.14 -3.06 -6.89
N LEU A 42 5.88 -3.45 -5.64
CA LEU A 42 5.50 -4.83 -5.31
C LEU A 42 4.27 -5.24 -6.14
N ARG A 43 4.39 -6.39 -6.80
CA ARG A 43 3.32 -7.06 -7.53
C ARG A 43 2.98 -8.35 -6.79
N THR A 44 1.98 -8.27 -5.94
CA THR A 44 1.54 -9.40 -5.13
C THR A 44 0.69 -10.35 -5.96
N VAL A 45 1.16 -11.58 -6.13
CA VAL A 45 0.42 -12.61 -6.85
C VAL A 45 -0.65 -13.21 -5.95
N CYS A 46 -1.90 -13.27 -6.41
CA CYS A 46 -3.02 -13.85 -5.64
C CYS A 46 -4.06 -14.53 -6.55
N CYS A 47 -5.03 -15.22 -5.95
CA CYS A 47 -6.16 -15.84 -6.65
C CYS A 47 -7.50 -15.22 -6.22
N PRO A 48 -8.56 -15.33 -7.05
CA PRO A 48 -9.93 -15.04 -6.64
C PRO A 48 -10.31 -15.81 -5.36
N GLY A 49 -10.96 -15.14 -4.41
CA GLY A 49 -11.30 -15.69 -3.10
C GLY A 49 -10.15 -15.71 -2.08
N GLN A 50 -8.96 -15.18 -2.41
CA GLN A 50 -7.84 -15.12 -1.48
C GLN A 50 -7.93 -13.92 -0.54
N TRP A 51 -7.54 -14.12 0.71
CA TRP A 51 -7.37 -13.03 1.65
C TRP A 51 -6.00 -12.36 1.48
N LEU A 52 -5.99 -11.04 1.47
CA LEU A 52 -4.80 -10.21 1.48
C LEU A 52 -4.76 -9.42 2.79
N ARG A 53 -3.58 -9.35 3.41
CA ARG A 53 -3.38 -8.69 4.71
C ARG A 53 -2.23 -7.72 4.61
N TRP A 54 -2.52 -6.43 4.70
CA TRP A 54 -1.50 -5.39 4.74
C TRP A 54 -1.14 -5.08 6.18
N LYS A 55 0.15 -4.91 6.46
CA LYS A 55 0.64 -4.41 7.73
C LYS A 55 1.73 -3.37 7.48
N VAL A 56 1.61 -2.21 8.11
CA VAL A 56 2.64 -1.18 8.04
C VAL A 56 3.57 -1.22 9.26
N LEU A 57 4.86 -1.06 9.00
CA LEU A 57 5.94 -0.97 9.97
C LEU A 57 6.75 0.28 9.64
N ALA A 58 6.75 1.25 10.55
CA ALA A 58 7.72 2.34 10.49
C ALA A 58 9.09 1.80 10.94
N VAL A 59 10.16 2.16 10.21
CA VAL A 59 11.54 1.86 10.60
C VAL A 59 11.91 2.62 11.87
N ASP A 60 11.38 3.84 12.01
CA ASP A 60 11.53 4.65 13.21
C ASP A 60 10.47 4.33 14.27
N VAL A 61 10.87 4.39 15.54
CA VAL A 61 10.00 4.09 16.70
C VAL A 61 9.21 5.32 17.16
N GLN A 62 9.69 6.53 16.88
CA GLN A 62 9.07 7.78 17.34
C GLN A 62 7.94 8.26 16.42
N SER A 63 8.00 7.90 15.13
CA SER A 63 7.05 8.31 14.10
C SER A 63 6.26 7.11 13.57
N PRO A 64 5.27 6.59 14.33
CA PRO A 64 4.50 5.44 13.88
C PRO A 64 3.72 5.75 12.60
N ALA A 65 3.69 4.78 11.70
CA ALA A 65 2.88 4.82 10.50
C ALA A 65 1.62 3.97 10.64
N VAL A 66 0.55 4.40 9.99
CA VAL A 66 -0.73 3.69 9.85
C VAL A 66 -1.19 3.76 8.41
N ILE A 67 -1.96 2.77 7.97
CA ILE A 67 -2.57 2.80 6.64
C ILE A 67 -3.82 3.68 6.73
N ALA A 68 -3.81 4.78 5.97
CA ALA A 68 -4.93 5.70 5.86
C ALA A 68 -5.97 5.19 4.83
N GLY A 69 -5.50 4.60 3.73
CA GLY A 69 -6.38 4.03 2.71
C GLY A 69 -5.65 3.16 1.69
N ILE A 70 -6.42 2.27 1.07
CA ILE A 70 -6.03 1.42 -0.05
C ILE A 70 -7.13 1.55 -1.11
N ASP A 71 -6.85 2.27 -2.18
CA ASP A 71 -7.82 2.54 -3.25
C ASP A 71 -7.33 1.93 -4.57
N PHE A 72 -8.06 0.97 -5.13
CA PHE A 72 -7.72 0.41 -6.43
C PHE A 72 -7.91 1.44 -7.53
N LEU A 73 -6.91 1.55 -8.40
CA LEU A 73 -6.90 2.51 -9.49
C LEU A 73 -7.77 1.97 -10.63
N PRO A 74 -8.62 2.81 -11.25
CA PRO A 74 -9.58 2.36 -12.25
C PRO A 74 -8.93 1.96 -13.58
N TRP A 75 -7.71 2.45 -13.87
CA TRP A 75 -7.03 2.25 -15.14
C TRP A 75 -5.51 2.15 -14.97
N ASP A 76 -4.85 1.44 -15.88
CA ASP A 76 -3.39 1.34 -15.93
C ASP A 76 -2.69 2.61 -16.41
N ASP A 77 -3.45 3.61 -16.91
CA ASP A 77 -2.89 4.89 -17.35
C ASP A 77 -2.71 5.90 -16.21
N VAL A 78 -3.19 5.59 -15.00
CA VAL A 78 -2.92 6.47 -13.84
C VAL A 78 -1.40 6.50 -13.62
N PRO A 79 -0.75 7.67 -13.67
CA PRO A 79 0.69 7.73 -13.55
C PRO A 79 1.15 7.27 -12.17
N GLU A 80 2.34 6.67 -12.14
CA GLU A 80 3.06 6.48 -10.89
C GLU A 80 3.29 7.85 -10.26
N ALA A 81 2.83 8.00 -9.03
CA ALA A 81 2.89 9.24 -8.31
C ALA A 81 3.08 8.93 -6.84
N SER A 82 3.83 9.80 -6.17
CA SER A 82 3.91 9.82 -4.72
C SER A 82 4.03 11.26 -4.24
N GLY A 83 3.30 11.59 -3.19
CA GLY A 83 3.27 12.94 -2.65
C GLY A 83 2.38 13.04 -1.43
N VAL A 84 2.41 14.22 -0.80
CA VAL A 84 1.44 14.59 0.22
C VAL A 84 0.04 14.54 -0.37
N ASP A 85 -0.90 13.93 0.37
CA ASP A 85 -2.28 13.86 -0.04
C ASP A 85 -2.98 15.22 0.13
N PRO A 86 -3.49 15.84 -0.95
CA PRO A 86 -4.20 17.11 -0.83
C PRO A 86 -5.59 16.96 -0.20
N ASP A 87 -6.15 15.74 -0.17
CA ASP A 87 -7.51 15.44 0.27
C ASP A 87 -7.47 14.60 1.55
N ILE A 88 -7.08 15.24 2.66
CA ILE A 88 -6.94 14.56 3.95
C ILE A 88 -8.28 14.05 4.49
N ASP A 89 -9.39 14.70 4.14
CA ASP A 89 -10.73 14.38 4.60
C ASP A 89 -11.30 13.12 3.93
N ARG A 90 -10.67 12.66 2.84
CA ARG A 90 -10.96 11.36 2.22
C ARG A 90 -10.86 10.20 3.21
N TYR A 91 -9.93 10.28 4.16
CA TYR A 91 -9.64 9.21 5.10
C TYR A 91 -10.46 9.37 6.37
N VAL A 92 -11.77 9.10 6.27
CA VAL A 92 -12.69 9.05 7.42
C VAL A 92 -12.52 7.75 8.23
N MET A 93 -11.73 6.81 7.72
CA MET A 93 -11.52 5.48 8.30
C MET A 93 -10.64 5.54 9.56
N PRO A 94 -10.77 4.55 10.48
CA PRO A 94 -9.89 4.51 11.64
C PRO A 94 -8.45 4.24 11.17
N ARG A 95 -7.49 4.71 11.97
CA ARG A 95 -6.06 4.62 11.67
C ARG A 95 -5.50 3.26 12.11
N TRP A 96 -5.51 2.27 11.22
CA TRP A 96 -5.06 0.90 11.54
C TRP A 96 -3.64 0.63 11.07
N ARG A 97 -2.89 -0.11 11.88
CA ARG A 97 -1.58 -0.68 11.48
C ARG A 97 -1.73 -1.88 10.54
N ALA A 98 -2.91 -2.47 10.47
CA ALA A 98 -3.19 -3.63 9.65
C ALA A 98 -4.55 -3.50 8.97
N TRP A 99 -4.61 -3.94 7.71
CA TRP A 99 -5.81 -3.99 6.89
C TRP A 99 -5.96 -5.39 6.32
N THR A 100 -7.18 -5.83 6.10
CA THR A 100 -7.47 -7.14 5.52
C THR A 100 -8.57 -7.00 4.49
N GLY A 101 -8.36 -7.59 3.31
CA GLY A 101 -9.32 -7.58 2.21
C GLY A 101 -9.43 -8.97 1.60
N LEU A 102 -10.58 -9.23 0.97
CA LEU A 102 -10.84 -10.43 0.19
C LEU A 102 -10.77 -10.06 -1.29
N VAL A 103 -10.04 -10.82 -2.09
CA VAL A 103 -10.14 -10.74 -3.56
C VAL A 103 -11.49 -11.36 -3.95
N PRO A 104 -12.42 -10.62 -4.58
CA PRO A 104 -13.70 -11.18 -4.99
C PRO A 104 -13.54 -12.44 -5.85
N CYS A 105 -14.42 -13.42 -5.68
CA CYS A 105 -14.33 -14.72 -6.37
C CYS A 105 -14.52 -14.59 -7.90
N ASP A 106 -15.15 -13.52 -8.35
CA ASP A 106 -15.43 -13.18 -9.75
C ASP A 106 -14.42 -12.20 -10.35
N THR A 107 -13.33 -11.88 -9.63
CA THR A 107 -12.28 -10.98 -10.13
C THR A 107 -11.60 -11.61 -11.34
N PRO A 108 -11.62 -10.96 -12.52
CA PRO A 108 -10.91 -11.44 -13.69
C PRO A 108 -9.39 -11.55 -13.44
N PRO A 109 -8.68 -12.42 -14.16
CA PRO A 109 -7.23 -12.40 -14.15
C PRO A 109 -6.71 -11.07 -14.69
N GLY A 110 -5.70 -10.50 -14.03
CA GLY A 110 -5.18 -9.21 -14.43
C GLY A 110 -4.33 -8.54 -13.35
N ARG A 111 -3.74 -7.40 -13.74
CA ARG A 111 -3.02 -6.52 -12.82
C ARG A 111 -3.95 -5.43 -12.33
N TYR A 112 -3.99 -5.25 -11.01
CA TYR A 112 -4.78 -4.22 -10.34
C TYR A 112 -3.85 -3.37 -9.49
N ARG A 113 -3.45 -2.21 -10.04
CA ARG A 113 -2.66 -1.21 -9.29
C ARG A 113 -3.54 -0.53 -8.25
N TYR A 114 -2.95 -0.13 -7.13
CA TYR A 114 -3.66 0.58 -6.08
C TYR A 114 -2.84 1.75 -5.54
N ARG A 115 -3.56 2.76 -5.05
CA ARG A 115 -3.03 3.82 -4.21
C ARG A 115 -2.91 3.31 -2.79
N LEU A 116 -1.72 3.37 -2.24
CA LEU A 116 -1.47 3.16 -0.82
C LEU A 116 -1.23 4.50 -0.16
N ALA A 117 -2.08 4.88 0.81
CA ALA A 117 -1.89 6.08 1.61
C ALA A 117 -1.46 5.73 3.02
N LEU A 118 -0.37 6.34 3.48
CA LEU A 118 0.17 6.16 4.82
C LEU A 118 0.06 7.48 5.58
N GLN A 119 -0.44 7.40 6.81
CA GLN A 119 -0.36 8.52 7.74
C GLN A 119 0.79 8.33 8.71
N MET A 120 1.64 9.36 8.82
CA MET A 120 2.83 9.41 9.66
C MET A 120 2.79 10.70 10.48
N GLY A 121 2.77 10.57 11.81
CA GLY A 121 2.63 11.75 12.68
C GLY A 121 1.25 12.41 12.60
N SER A 122 1.22 13.74 12.70
CA SER A 122 -0.01 14.56 12.74
C SER A 122 0.10 15.82 11.87
N GLY A 123 -1.03 16.44 11.53
CA GLY A 123 -1.11 17.66 10.72
C GLY A 123 -1.46 17.42 9.25
N GLY A 124 -1.66 18.51 8.50
CA GLY A 124 -2.20 18.47 7.13
C GLY A 124 -1.28 17.83 6.08
N GLN A 125 0.01 17.66 6.38
CA GLN A 125 0.98 17.00 5.49
C GLN A 125 1.38 15.60 5.96
N SER A 126 0.67 15.06 6.97
CA SER A 126 0.99 13.76 7.58
C SER A 126 0.57 12.56 6.74
N VAL A 127 -0.26 12.76 5.71
CA VAL A 127 -0.71 11.69 4.82
C VAL A 127 0.04 11.79 3.51
N ILE A 128 0.77 10.73 3.16
CA ILE A 128 1.55 10.63 1.93
C ILE A 128 1.12 9.35 1.21
N PHE A 129 0.94 9.43 -0.10
CA PHE A 129 0.47 8.30 -0.89
C PHE A 129 1.51 7.82 -1.91
N ILE A 130 1.30 6.63 -2.45
CA ILE A 130 2.03 6.09 -3.61
C ILE A 130 1.09 5.26 -4.51
N ASN A 131 1.22 5.42 -5.83
CA ASN A 131 0.38 4.79 -6.86
C ASN A 131 1.13 3.72 -7.70
N SER A 132 2.05 2.97 -7.09
CA SER A 132 2.86 1.97 -7.79
C SER A 132 2.60 0.50 -7.43
N PRO A 133 2.18 0.11 -6.20
CA PRO A 133 2.01 -1.30 -5.91
C PRO A 133 0.78 -1.88 -6.61
N SER A 134 0.82 -3.18 -6.88
CA SER A 134 -0.27 -3.89 -7.54
C SER A 134 -0.51 -5.28 -6.95
N ILE A 135 -1.68 -5.82 -7.24
CA ILE A 135 -1.94 -7.25 -7.13
C ILE A 135 -2.08 -7.82 -8.55
N ASP A 136 -1.51 -9.00 -8.77
CA ASP A 136 -1.61 -9.74 -10.01
C ASP A 136 -2.49 -10.97 -9.72
N VAL A 137 -3.76 -10.91 -10.16
CA VAL A 137 -4.76 -11.96 -9.96
C VAL A 137 -4.56 -13.04 -11.02
N LEU A 138 -4.32 -14.26 -10.58
CA LEU A 138 -4.21 -15.44 -11.44
C LEU A 138 -5.58 -16.02 -11.78
N GLY A 139 -5.69 -16.62 -12.97
CA GLY A 139 -6.88 -17.36 -13.41
C GLY A 139 -6.89 -18.82 -13.01
#